data_AF-A0A6A6XQE3-F1
#
_entry.id   AF-A0A6A6XQE3-F1
#
_cell.length_a   1.000
_cell.length_b   1.000
_cell.length_c   1.000
_cell.angle_alpha   90.00
_cell.angle_beta   90.00
_cell.angle_gamma   90.00
#
_symmetry.space_group_name_H-M   'P 1'
#
loop_
_entity.id
_entity.type
_entity.pdbx_description
1 polymer ?
#
loop_
_entity_poly.entity_id
_entity_poly.type
_entity_poly.pdbx_seq_one_letter_code
_entity_poly.pdbx_strand_id
1 'polypeptide(L)'
;RSFPCPLAAYGCQLIASSKNEWKRHVGTQHIKISFWRCDLCTTTIDSDDNRTVYHNHFNRKVFFTQHLLCMHGAPTHHPSLDPTKYLVTEENIAQHQQRCHQTIPDTPPQSSCLFCYRIFTGPASWEERMEHVGRHLE
;
A
#
# COMPACT_ATOMS: atom_id res chain seq x y z
N ARG A 1 21.75 12.65 -5.13
CA ARG A 1 21.71 12.75 -3.65
C ARG A 1 21.02 11.50 -3.11
N SER A 2 21.33 11.10 -1.88
CA SER A 2 20.84 9.86 -1.28
C SER A 2 19.78 10.15 -0.23
N PHE A 3 18.70 9.38 -0.20
CA PHE A 3 17.59 9.58 0.73
C PHE A 3 17.53 8.42 1.75
N PRO A 4 18.22 8.55 2.90
CA PRO A 4 18.17 7.52 3.95
C PRO A 4 16.77 7.44 4.56
N CYS A 5 16.35 6.23 4.94
CA CYS A 5 15.10 6.04 5.66
C CYS A 5 15.14 6.76 7.02
N PRO A 6 14.08 7.49 7.44
CA PRO A 6 14.04 8.12 8.76
C PRO A 6 14.13 7.13 9.92
N LEU A 7 13.79 5.86 9.65
CA LEU A 7 13.87 4.75 10.60
C LEU A 7 15.18 3.97 10.48
N ALA A 8 16.21 4.53 9.85
CA ALA A 8 17.54 3.91 9.79
C ALA A 8 18.15 3.65 11.18
N ALA A 9 17.91 4.56 12.14
CA ALA A 9 18.30 4.37 13.53
C ALA A 9 17.62 3.15 14.20
N TYR A 10 16.49 2.69 13.65
CA TYR A 10 15.73 1.53 14.12
C TYR A 10 15.97 0.28 13.27
N GLY A 11 17.00 0.28 12.41
CA GLY A 11 17.42 -0.89 11.64
C GLY A 11 16.99 -0.91 10.17
N CYS A 12 16.29 0.12 9.67
CA CYS A 12 15.96 0.17 8.24
C CYS A 12 17.13 0.67 7.38
N GLN A 13 17.79 -0.24 6.65
CA GLN A 13 18.99 0.08 5.86
C GLN A 13 18.71 0.66 4.46
N LEU A 14 17.43 0.91 4.11
CA LEU A 14 17.12 1.36 2.77
C LEU A 14 17.54 2.82 2.56
N ILE A 15 18.35 3.03 1.52
CA ILE A 15 18.76 4.34 1.01
C ILE A 15 18.19 4.46 -0.39
N ALA A 16 17.22 5.35 -0.58
CA ALA A 16 16.59 5.51 -1.88
C ALA A 16 17.40 6.46 -2.77
N SER A 17 17.34 6.22 -4.08
CA SER A 17 17.98 7.05 -5.09
C SER A 17 17.20 8.33 -5.42
N SER A 18 15.91 8.34 -5.09
CA SER A 18 15.00 9.46 -5.36
C SER A 18 14.01 9.71 -4.22
N LYS A 19 13.53 10.96 -4.11
CA LYS A 19 12.50 11.36 -3.15
C LYS A 19 11.22 10.52 -3.27
N ASN A 20 10.82 10.18 -4.49
CA ASN A 20 9.60 9.38 -4.73
C ASN A 20 9.74 7.94 -4.24
N GLU A 21 10.91 7.31 -4.45
CA GLU A 21 11.20 5.98 -3.89
C GLU A 21 11.27 6.01 -2.36
N TRP A 22 11.88 7.06 -1.81
CA TRP A 22 11.95 7.27 -0.37
C TRP A 22 10.57 7.42 0.27
N LYS A 23 9.72 8.33 -0.25
CA LYS A 23 8.34 8.51 0.23
C LYS A 23 7.56 7.19 0.16
N ARG A 24 7.68 6.47 -0.95
CA ARG A 24 7.04 5.17 -1.16
C ARG A 24 7.53 4.12 -0.16
N HIS A 25 8.84 4.04 0.09
CA HIS A 25 9.41 3.11 1.06
C HIS A 25 8.87 3.37 2.46
N VAL A 26 8.92 4.63 2.92
CA VAL A 26 8.42 4.99 4.26
C VAL A 26 6.94 4.69 4.40
N GLY A 27 6.13 5.09 3.41
CA GLY A 27 4.69 4.86 3.42
C GLY A 27 4.32 3.37 3.43
N THR A 28 5.03 2.52 2.67
CA THR A 28 4.68 1.10 2.53
C THR A 28 5.27 0.20 3.61
N GLN A 29 6.50 0.45 4.04
CA GLN A 29 7.20 -0.43 4.98
C GLN A 29 6.88 -0.08 6.43
N HIS A 30 6.70 1.21 6.73
CA HIS A 30 6.71 1.69 8.10
C HIS A 30 5.38 2.25 8.58
N ILE A 31 4.62 2.91 7.70
CA ILE A 31 3.38 3.57 8.10
C ILE A 31 2.14 2.76 7.69
N LYS A 32 2.17 2.12 6.50
CA LYS A 32 1.06 1.36 5.91
C LYS A 32 -0.28 2.11 5.93
N ILE A 33 -0.30 3.37 5.49
CA ILE A 33 -1.48 4.27 5.58
C ILE A 33 -2.74 3.65 4.94
N SER A 34 -2.57 2.92 3.84
CA SER A 34 -3.66 2.16 3.23
C SER A 34 -3.13 0.95 2.49
N PHE A 35 -4.02 -0.01 2.27
CA PHE A 35 -3.74 -1.24 1.54
C PHE A 35 -5.00 -1.71 0.82
N TRP A 36 -4.83 -2.61 -0.14
CA TRP A 36 -5.93 -3.33 -0.78
C TRP A 36 -6.01 -4.72 -0.20
N ARG A 37 -7.21 -5.13 0.25
CA ARG A 37 -7.49 -6.49 0.71
C ARG A 37 -8.43 -7.14 -0.28
N CYS A 38 -7.99 -8.21 -0.95
CA CYS A 38 -8.89 -8.96 -1.82
C CYS A 38 -10.01 -9.59 -0.99
N ASP A 39 -11.25 -9.37 -1.39
CA ASP A 39 -12.44 -9.92 -0.74
C ASP A 39 -13.00 -11.16 -1.46
N LEU A 40 -12.42 -11.50 -2.61
CA LEU A 40 -12.73 -12.72 -3.38
C LEU A 40 -11.84 -13.91 -2.97
N CYS A 41 -10.73 -13.66 -2.29
CA CYS A 41 -9.85 -14.70 -1.79
C CYS A 41 -10.34 -15.24 -0.44
N THR A 42 -10.27 -16.55 -0.28
CA THR A 42 -10.36 -17.18 1.04
C THR A 42 -9.17 -16.78 1.90
N THR A 43 -9.42 -16.66 3.21
CA THR A 43 -8.36 -16.45 4.18
C THR A 43 -7.60 -17.75 4.43
N THR A 44 -6.28 -17.66 4.51
CA THR A 44 -5.43 -18.80 4.88
C THR A 44 -5.20 -18.76 6.38
N ILE A 45 -5.25 -19.91 7.05
CA ILE A 45 -4.93 -20.00 8.47
C ILE A 45 -3.50 -20.53 8.59
N ASP A 46 -2.74 -20.02 9.56
CA ASP A 46 -1.40 -20.53 9.84
C ASP A 46 -1.46 -22.01 10.27
N SER A 47 -0.51 -22.80 9.78
CA SER A 47 -0.43 -24.23 10.07
C SER A 47 -0.01 -24.54 11.51
N ASP A 48 0.69 -23.61 12.18
CA ASP A 48 1.18 -23.73 13.56
C ASP A 48 0.25 -23.00 14.55
N ASP A 49 -0.40 -21.91 14.14
CA ASP A 49 -1.37 -21.17 14.96
C ASP A 49 -2.73 -20.96 14.26
N ASN A 50 -3.74 -21.74 14.68
CA ASN A 50 -5.10 -21.67 14.15
C ASN A 50 -5.84 -20.35 14.44
N ARG A 51 -5.22 -19.43 15.21
CA ARG A 51 -5.75 -18.08 15.48
C ARG A 51 -5.18 -17.03 14.51
N THR A 52 -4.09 -17.33 13.82
CA THR A 52 -3.45 -16.42 12.87
C THR A 52 -4.07 -16.60 11.49
N VAL A 53 -4.79 -15.57 11.04
CA VAL A 53 -5.50 -15.55 9.76
C VAL A 53 -4.81 -14.60 8.80
N TYR A 54 -4.31 -15.14 7.70
CA TYR A 54 -3.71 -14.40 6.61
C TYR A 54 -4.74 -14.01 5.55
N HIS A 55 -4.63 -12.76 5.13
CA HIS A 55 -5.42 -12.18 4.07
C HIS A 55 -4.50 -11.74 2.92
N ASN A 56 -4.99 -11.81 1.69
CA ASN A 56 -4.26 -11.27 0.54
C ASN A 56 -4.29 -9.73 0.56
N HIS A 57 -3.26 -9.14 1.19
CA HIS A 57 -3.07 -7.69 1.29
C HIS A 57 -2.00 -7.19 0.32
N PHE A 58 -2.30 -6.07 -0.33
CA PHE A 58 -1.42 -5.42 -1.29
C PHE A 58 -1.23 -3.95 -0.92
N ASN A 59 0.00 -3.50 -0.75
CA ASN A 59 0.28 -2.09 -0.43
C ASN A 59 0.23 -1.16 -1.66
N ARG A 60 -0.01 -1.70 -2.87
CA ARG A 60 -0.05 -0.93 -4.12
C ARG A 60 -1.19 -1.38 -5.02
N LYS A 61 -1.91 -0.40 -5.56
CA LYS A 61 -3.00 -0.58 -6.53
C LYS A 61 -2.59 -1.49 -7.69
N VAL A 62 -1.41 -1.29 -8.28
CA VAL A 62 -0.94 -2.07 -9.43
C VAL A 62 -0.82 -3.57 -9.11
N PHE A 63 -0.26 -3.92 -7.95
CA PHE A 63 -0.14 -5.33 -7.54
C PHE A 63 -1.51 -5.95 -7.25
N PHE A 64 -2.42 -5.17 -6.65
CA PHE A 64 -3.79 -5.61 -6.44
C PHE A 64 -4.54 -5.83 -7.76
N THR A 65 -4.44 -4.91 -8.72
CA THR A 65 -5.05 -5.05 -10.05
C THR A 65 -4.53 -6.30 -10.75
N GLN A 66 -3.22 -6.51 -10.72
CA GLN A 66 -2.61 -7.69 -11.33
C GLN A 66 -3.12 -8.98 -10.67
N HIS A 67 -3.25 -8.99 -9.35
CA HIS A 67 -3.82 -10.12 -8.62
C HIS A 67 -5.28 -10.40 -9.03
N LEU A 68 -6.13 -9.36 -9.11
CA LEU A 68 -7.52 -9.51 -9.53
C LEU A 68 -7.61 -10.11 -10.95
N LEU A 69 -6.80 -9.61 -11.88
CA LEU A 69 -6.77 -10.10 -13.25
C LEU A 69 -6.31 -11.55 -13.35
N CYS A 70 -5.22 -11.91 -12.65
CA CYS A 70 -4.66 -13.26 -12.72
C CYS A 70 -5.49 -14.32 -12.00
N MET A 71 -6.04 -13.99 -10.84
CA MET A 71 -6.68 -14.98 -9.95
C MET A 71 -8.20 -15.00 -10.08
N HIS A 72 -8.81 -13.89 -10.52
CA HIS A 72 -10.27 -13.72 -10.54
C HIS A 72 -10.81 -13.27 -11.90
N GLY A 73 -9.94 -12.92 -12.85
CA GLY A 73 -10.30 -12.55 -14.22
C GLY A 73 -10.26 -13.71 -15.19
N ALA A 74 -11.00 -13.58 -16.29
CA ALA A 74 -10.99 -14.57 -17.36
C ALA A 74 -9.61 -14.64 -18.03
N PRO A 75 -9.02 -15.84 -18.24
CA PRO A 75 -7.75 -15.97 -18.91
C PRO A 75 -7.88 -15.54 -20.38
N THR A 76 -7.14 -14.50 -20.76
CA THR A 76 -7.10 -13.94 -22.13
C THR A 76 -6.68 -14.95 -23.20
N HIS A 77 -6.03 -16.06 -22.81
CA HIS A 77 -5.50 -17.07 -23.72
C HIS A 77 -6.27 -18.40 -23.73
N HIS A 78 -7.32 -18.55 -22.91
CA HIS A 78 -8.15 -19.77 -22.89
C HIS A 78 -9.65 -19.42 -22.74
N PRO A 79 -10.33 -19.02 -23.83
CA PRO A 79 -11.73 -18.62 -23.83
C PRO A 79 -12.72 -19.79 -23.64
N SER A 80 -12.23 -21.03 -23.51
CA SER A 80 -13.05 -22.24 -23.33
C SER A 80 -13.49 -22.49 -21.88
N LEU A 81 -13.20 -21.57 -20.96
CA LEU A 81 -13.60 -21.68 -19.55
C LEU A 81 -14.92 -20.92 -19.33
N ASP A 82 -15.80 -21.53 -18.54
CA ASP A 82 -17.12 -21.01 -18.22
C ASP A 82 -17.05 -19.55 -17.70
N PRO A 83 -17.61 -18.56 -18.44
CA PRO A 83 -17.52 -17.15 -18.08
C PRO A 83 -18.15 -16.82 -16.72
N THR A 84 -19.08 -17.64 -16.23
CA THR A 84 -19.78 -17.40 -14.96
C THR A 84 -18.89 -17.65 -13.73
N LYS A 85 -17.73 -18.29 -13.91
CA LYS A 85 -16.74 -18.48 -12.83
C LYS A 85 -15.85 -17.26 -12.59
N TYR A 86 -15.75 -16.33 -13.53
CA TYR A 86 -14.85 -15.18 -13.42
C TYR A 86 -15.61 -13.95 -12.97
N LEU A 87 -15.35 -13.55 -11.71
CA LEU A 87 -16.05 -12.44 -11.08
C LEU A 87 -15.44 -11.08 -11.44
N VAL A 88 -14.23 -11.05 -12.00
CA VAL A 88 -13.53 -9.81 -12.37
C VAL A 88 -13.47 -9.67 -13.89
N THR A 89 -13.89 -8.52 -14.39
CA THR A 89 -13.80 -8.10 -15.80
C THR A 89 -13.10 -6.73 -15.88
N GLU A 90 -12.62 -6.34 -17.06
CA GLU A 90 -11.98 -5.03 -17.25
C GLU A 90 -12.90 -3.86 -16.81
N GLU A 91 -14.21 -4.02 -16.97
CA GLU A 91 -15.21 -3.02 -16.62
C GLU A 91 -15.42 -2.87 -15.10
N ASN A 92 -15.30 -3.96 -14.32
CA ASN A 92 -15.59 -3.95 -12.88
C ASN A 92 -14.34 -3.81 -11.99
N ILE A 93 -13.13 -3.88 -12.54
CA ILE A 93 -11.86 -3.75 -11.80
C ILE A 93 -11.81 -2.45 -10.99
N ALA A 94 -12.27 -1.34 -11.56
CA ALA A 94 -12.28 -0.05 -10.86
C ALA A 94 -13.15 -0.09 -9.59
N GLN A 95 -14.30 -0.78 -9.66
CA GLN A 95 -15.19 -0.97 -8.52
C GLN A 95 -14.53 -1.84 -7.44
N HIS A 96 -13.89 -2.94 -7.84
CA HIS A 96 -13.14 -3.78 -6.90
C HIS A 96 -12.00 -3.00 -6.23
N GLN A 97 -11.25 -2.18 -6.99
CA GLN A 97 -10.19 -1.34 -6.46
C GLN A 97 -10.68 -0.35 -5.40
N GLN A 98 -11.86 0.23 -5.57
CA GLN A 98 -12.44 1.14 -4.58
C GLN A 98 -12.95 0.38 -3.36
N ARG A 99 -13.75 -0.67 -3.58
CA ARG A 99 -14.37 -1.46 -2.51
C ARG A 99 -13.35 -2.19 -1.62
N CYS A 100 -12.26 -2.67 -2.22
CA CYS A 100 -11.23 -3.41 -1.51
C CYS A 100 -10.14 -2.52 -0.91
N HIS A 101 -10.21 -1.20 -1.11
CA HIS A 101 -9.26 -0.26 -0.53
C HIS A 101 -9.60 -0.04 0.94
N GLN A 102 -8.66 -0.42 1.81
CA GLN A 102 -8.75 -0.26 3.24
C GLN A 102 -7.82 0.88 3.65
N THR A 103 -8.38 1.95 4.18
CA THR A 103 -7.64 3.02 4.83
C THR A 103 -7.49 2.69 6.30
N ILE A 104 -6.27 2.80 6.82
CA ILE A 104 -6.06 2.81 8.27
C ILE A 104 -6.54 4.18 8.76
N PRO A 105 -7.23 4.27 9.91
CA PRO A 105 -7.72 5.53 10.45
C PRO A 105 -6.64 6.62 10.45
N ASP A 106 -7.12 7.85 10.22
CA ASP A 106 -6.37 9.02 9.79
C ASP A 106 -5.01 9.16 10.46
N THR A 107 -3.99 9.48 9.65
CA THR A 107 -2.70 9.94 10.19
C THR A 107 -2.96 11.07 11.18
N PRO A 108 -2.19 11.19 12.27
CA PRO A 108 -2.47 12.18 13.30
C PRO A 108 -2.65 13.56 12.68
N PRO A 109 -3.70 14.32 13.07
CA PRO A 109 -4.08 15.59 12.44
C PRO A 109 -3.02 16.67 12.60
N GLN A 110 -2.00 16.38 13.41
CA GLN A 110 -0.83 17.20 13.62
C GLN A 110 0.43 16.35 13.47
N SER A 111 1.41 16.85 12.73
CA SER A 111 2.70 16.21 12.58
C SER A 111 3.81 17.27 12.56
N SER A 112 5.04 16.90 12.94
CA SER A 112 6.17 17.83 13.01
C SER A 112 7.39 17.30 12.27
N CYS A 113 8.22 18.22 11.76
CA CYS A 113 9.48 17.86 11.12
C CYS A 113 10.49 17.34 12.14
N LEU A 114 11.31 16.36 11.74
CA LEU A 114 12.40 15.83 12.58
C LEU A 114 13.67 16.69 12.53
N PHE A 115 13.79 17.56 11.52
CA PHE A 115 14.97 18.39 11.26
C PHE A 115 14.78 19.85 11.67
N CYS A 116 13.54 20.31 11.84
CA CYS A 116 13.25 21.69 12.19
C CYS A 116 11.90 21.83 12.93
N TYR A 117 11.58 23.04 13.37
CA TYR A 117 10.40 23.34 14.17
C TYR A 117 9.09 23.50 13.38
N ARG A 118 9.03 23.05 12.11
CA ARG A 118 7.80 23.12 11.32
C ARG A 118 6.77 22.11 11.82
N ILE A 119 5.55 22.60 12.01
CA ILE A 119 4.36 21.83 12.39
C ILE A 119 3.37 21.88 11.23
N PHE A 120 2.75 20.76 10.93
CA PHE A 120 1.76 20.57 9.87
C PHE A 120 0.44 20.16 10.52
N THR A 121 -0.67 20.72 10.05
CA THR A 121 -1.99 20.50 10.63
C THR A 121 -3.03 20.27 9.53
N GLY A 122 -3.99 19.39 9.80
CA GLY A 122 -5.08 19.08 8.86
C GLY A 122 -4.92 17.70 8.20
N PRO A 123 -5.85 17.33 7.30
CA PRO A 123 -5.91 15.98 6.72
C PRO A 123 -4.71 15.63 5.84
N ALA A 124 -4.03 16.63 5.26
CA ALA A 124 -2.81 16.45 4.46
C ALA A 124 -1.52 16.59 5.29
N SER A 125 -1.62 16.77 6.62
CA SER A 125 -0.48 17.07 7.50
C SER A 125 0.70 16.11 7.28
N TRP A 126 0.40 14.81 7.15
CA TRP A 126 1.42 13.80 6.92
C TRP A 126 2.10 13.93 5.54
N GLU A 127 1.34 14.14 4.48
CA GLU A 127 1.89 14.27 3.12
C GLU A 127 2.75 15.53 2.99
N GLU A 128 2.27 16.65 3.54
CA GLU A 128 3.01 17.91 3.59
C GLU A 128 4.30 17.79 4.40
N ARG A 129 4.23 17.09 5.56
CA ARG A 129 5.41 16.77 6.36
C ARG A 129 6.42 15.97 5.55
N MET A 130 6.00 14.91 4.88
CA MET A 130 6.91 14.04 4.12
C MET A 130 7.56 14.80 2.96
N GLU A 131 6.81 15.66 2.27
CA GLU A 131 7.35 16.53 1.22
C GLU A 131 8.35 17.54 1.78
N HIS A 132 8.06 18.13 2.95
CA HIS A 132 8.98 19.03 3.63
C HIS A 132 10.26 18.33 4.10
N VAL A 133 10.15 17.15 4.70
CA VAL A 133 11.31 16.35 5.12
C VAL A 133 12.17 15.96 3.91
N GLY A 134 11.54 15.63 2.78
CA GLY A 134 12.24 15.37 1.52
C GLY A 134 13.15 16.53 1.11
N ARG A 135 12.72 17.79 1.28
CA ARG A 135 13.52 18.98 0.97
C ARG A 135 14.79 19.16 1.83
N HIS A 136 14.83 18.58 3.04
CA HIS A 136 16.06 18.58 3.85
C HIS A 136 17.11 17.58 3.35
N LEU A 137 16.68 16.55 2.62
CA LEU A 137 17.53 15.52 2.05
C LEU A 137 17.92 15.81 0.58
N GLU A 138 17.17 16.70 -0.06
CA GLU A 138 17.39 17.20 -1.42
C GLU A 138 18.57 18.14 -1.54
#